data_AF-F9F4B9-F1
#
_entry.id   AF-F9F4B9-F1
#
_cell.length_a   1.000
_cell.length_b   1.000
_cell.length_c   1.000
_cell.angle_alpha   90.00
_cell.angle_beta   90.00
_cell.angle_gamma   90.00
#
_symmetry.space_group_name_H-M   'P 1'
#
loop_
_entity.id
_entity.type
_entity.pdbx_description
1 polymer ?
#
loop_
_entity_poly.entity_id
_entity_poly.type
_entity_poly.pdbx_seq_one_letter_code
_entity_poly.pdbx_strand_id
1 'polypeptide(L)'
;MHREDEEAFEQEAKARLIQDGDDKWEASKWLGRTGWPRHLEGIDQGELKALMRAIGDDEPELQQMWRVFNTVLDEAYAATERCYPGTAELFEIARKEVSSETPTMPFQGKMEVNAWTKYKDKWRILLCIWVRVEFWDEEDRPKYRMTIGQRKAFELFSRAIHETITGADVVGRWTEDRVRRSCLDMVIEFLDHRFRNGDHYRSIIISALAIMGLADGGGDMDM
;
A
#
# COMPACT_ATOMS: atom_id res chain seq x y z
N MET A 1 23.88 -38.79 2.64
CA MET A 1 24.29 -37.38 2.80
C MET A 1 23.52 -36.48 1.84
N HIS A 2 23.59 -36.65 0.51
CA HIS A 2 22.85 -35.79 -0.43
C HIS A 2 21.30 -35.76 -0.30
N ARG A 3 20.65 -36.88 0.03
CA ARG A 3 19.18 -36.98 0.05
C ARG A 3 18.53 -36.35 1.29
N GLU A 4 19.17 -36.46 2.45
CA GLU A 4 18.68 -35.85 3.69
C GLU A 4 18.85 -34.32 3.66
N ASP A 5 19.92 -33.83 3.03
CA ASP A 5 20.16 -32.41 2.82
C ASP A 5 19.15 -31.82 1.81
N GLU A 6 18.80 -32.55 0.74
CA GLU A 6 17.75 -32.17 -0.22
C GLU A 6 16.35 -32.14 0.43
N GLU A 7 16.00 -33.16 1.22
CA GLU A 7 14.70 -33.22 1.90
C GLU A 7 14.57 -32.12 2.97
N ALA A 8 15.65 -31.79 3.68
CA ALA A 8 15.68 -30.68 4.62
C ALA A 8 15.53 -29.32 3.91
N PHE A 9 16.21 -29.13 2.78
CA PHE A 9 16.09 -27.92 1.97
C PHE A 9 14.68 -27.73 1.40
N GLU A 10 14.06 -28.80 0.89
CA GLU A 10 12.67 -28.75 0.43
C GLU A 10 11.67 -28.46 1.54
N GLN A 11 11.88 -29.02 2.74
CA GLN A 11 11.04 -28.74 3.90
C GLN A 11 11.18 -27.29 4.35
N GLU A 12 12.39 -26.76 4.36
CA GLU A 12 12.64 -25.35 4.67
C GLU A 12 12.01 -24.41 3.63
N ALA A 13 12.14 -24.74 2.34
CA ALA A 13 11.49 -23.99 1.27
C ALA A 13 9.96 -23.99 1.41
N LYS A 14 9.35 -25.15 1.67
CA LYS A 14 7.90 -25.28 1.91
C LYS A 14 7.43 -24.56 3.18
N ALA A 15 8.29 -24.43 4.19
CA ALA A 15 7.99 -23.70 5.42
C ALA A 15 8.00 -22.17 5.25
N ARG A 16 8.67 -21.65 4.22
CA ARG A 16 8.69 -20.22 3.89
C ARG A 16 7.48 -19.78 3.05
N LEU A 17 6.77 -20.71 2.44
CA LEU A 17 5.55 -20.42 1.69
C LEU A 17 4.39 -20.12 2.63
N ILE A 18 3.54 -19.17 2.25
CA ILE A 18 2.30 -18.89 2.99
C ILE A 18 1.31 -20.04 2.80
N GLN A 19 0.80 -20.58 3.91
CA GLN A 19 -0.20 -21.65 3.95
C GLN A 19 -1.55 -21.10 4.42
N ASP A 20 -2.66 -21.60 3.86
CA ASP A 20 -4.00 -21.24 4.33
C ASP A 20 -4.26 -21.83 5.73
N GLY A 21 -4.58 -20.97 6.71
CA GLY A 21 -4.87 -21.37 8.10
C GLY A 21 -3.68 -21.35 9.08
N ASP A 22 -2.55 -20.73 8.73
CA ASP A 22 -1.43 -20.59 9.68
C ASP A 22 -1.69 -19.45 10.70
N ASP A 23 -2.32 -19.80 11.82
CA ASP A 23 -2.64 -18.90 12.95
C ASP A 23 -1.39 -18.30 13.64
N LYS A 24 -0.18 -18.82 13.35
CA LYS A 24 1.06 -18.36 14.02
C LYS A 24 1.51 -16.98 13.60
N TRP A 25 1.03 -16.46 12.48
CA TRP A 25 1.51 -15.21 11.87
C TRP A 25 0.35 -14.29 11.51
N GLU A 26 -0.67 -14.23 12.37
CA GLU A 26 -1.81 -13.32 12.21
C GLU A 26 -1.32 -11.89 11.99
N ALA A 27 -1.27 -11.47 10.73
CA ALA A 27 -1.55 -10.10 10.40
C ALA A 27 -2.85 -9.75 11.14
N SER A 28 -2.83 -8.65 11.90
CA SER A 28 -3.86 -8.18 12.84
C SER A 28 -5.27 -8.77 12.61
N LYS A 29 -6.00 -9.21 13.65
CA LYS A 29 -7.32 -9.88 13.58
C LYS A 29 -8.34 -9.35 12.55
N TRP A 30 -8.27 -8.07 12.15
CA TRP A 30 -9.07 -7.53 11.06
C TRP A 30 -8.70 -8.12 9.69
N LEU A 31 -7.42 -8.37 9.43
CA LEU A 31 -6.91 -9.03 8.23
C LEU A 31 -7.45 -10.47 8.12
N GLY A 32 -7.54 -11.22 9.21
CA GLY A 32 -8.18 -12.55 9.19
C GLY A 32 -9.59 -12.52 8.59
N ARG A 33 -10.35 -11.42 8.80
CA ARG A 33 -11.67 -11.19 8.18
C ARG A 33 -11.60 -10.82 6.70
N THR A 34 -10.45 -10.35 6.22
CA THR A 34 -10.17 -10.08 4.81
C THR A 34 -9.58 -11.27 4.06
N GLY A 35 -9.47 -12.46 4.69
CA GLY A 35 -9.08 -13.74 4.06
C GLY A 35 -7.77 -13.70 3.27
N TRP A 36 -6.83 -12.86 3.73
CA TRP A 36 -5.52 -12.67 3.12
C TRP A 36 -4.63 -13.93 2.99
N PRO A 37 -4.72 -14.99 3.83
CA PRO A 37 -3.85 -16.15 3.68
C PRO A 37 -4.06 -16.85 2.33
N ARG A 38 -5.32 -16.95 1.88
CA ARG A 38 -5.69 -17.49 0.55
C ARG A 38 -5.21 -16.63 -0.62
N HIS A 39 -4.98 -15.35 -0.38
CA HIS A 39 -4.56 -14.38 -1.40
C HIS A 39 -3.06 -14.44 -1.67
N LEU A 40 -2.27 -14.69 -0.62
CA LEU A 40 -0.81 -14.81 -0.67
C LEU A 40 -0.33 -16.27 -0.65
N GLU A 41 -1.25 -17.22 -0.61
CA GLU A 41 -0.98 -18.66 -0.55
C GLU A 41 0.01 -19.09 -1.66
N GLY A 42 1.06 -19.80 -1.24
CA GLY A 42 2.08 -20.32 -2.15
C GLY A 42 3.19 -19.33 -2.53
N ILE A 43 3.13 -18.07 -2.06
CA ILE A 43 4.22 -17.09 -2.26
C ILE A 43 5.21 -17.18 -1.09
N ASP A 44 6.50 -17.06 -1.38
CA ASP A 44 7.56 -17.02 -0.38
C ASP A 44 7.48 -15.72 0.46
N GLN A 45 7.51 -15.88 1.79
CA GLN A 45 7.43 -14.75 2.72
C GLN A 45 8.63 -13.81 2.62
N GLY A 46 9.82 -14.34 2.32
CA GLY A 46 11.04 -13.56 2.12
C GLY A 46 10.92 -12.65 0.90
N GLU A 47 10.35 -13.15 -0.19
CA GLU A 47 10.07 -12.36 -1.39
C GLU A 47 9.06 -11.25 -1.11
N LEU A 48 7.97 -11.54 -0.39
CA LEU A 48 7.00 -10.53 0.01
C LEU A 48 7.59 -9.47 0.96
N LYS A 49 8.46 -9.88 1.89
CA LYS A 49 9.20 -8.95 2.76
C LYS A 49 10.19 -8.10 1.96
N ALA A 50 10.81 -8.64 0.93
CA ALA A 50 11.71 -7.90 0.05
C ALA A 50 10.99 -6.76 -0.69
N LEU A 51 9.69 -6.89 -1.00
CA LEU A 51 8.89 -5.80 -1.57
C LEU A 51 8.81 -4.56 -0.68
N MET A 52 8.98 -4.72 0.64
CA MET A 52 8.90 -3.63 1.62
C MET A 52 10.25 -2.97 1.92
N ARG A 53 11.36 -3.45 1.34
CA ARG A 53 12.70 -2.87 1.57
C ARG A 53 12.70 -1.37 1.27
N ALA A 54 13.57 -0.61 1.92
CA ALA A 54 13.75 0.81 1.60
C ALA A 54 14.04 1.00 0.10
N ILE A 55 13.67 2.16 -0.45
CA ILE A 55 13.96 2.49 -1.85
C ILE A 55 15.48 2.59 -2.00
N GLY A 56 16.05 1.78 -2.89
CA GLY A 56 17.48 1.71 -3.14
C GLY A 56 17.97 2.77 -4.13
N ASP A 57 19.30 2.97 -4.17
CA ASP A 57 19.97 3.84 -5.15
C ASP A 57 19.85 3.32 -6.59
N ASP A 58 19.60 2.02 -6.74
CA ASP A 58 19.36 1.28 -7.98
C ASP A 58 17.93 1.46 -8.54
N GLU A 59 17.05 2.16 -7.83
CA GLU A 59 15.63 2.32 -8.20
C GLU A 59 15.26 3.79 -8.54
N PRO A 60 15.87 4.41 -9.57
CA PRO A 60 15.70 5.85 -9.85
C PRO A 60 14.24 6.23 -10.18
N GLU A 61 13.50 5.36 -10.85
CA GLU A 61 12.08 5.59 -11.12
C GLU A 61 11.25 5.59 -9.83
N LEU A 62 11.47 4.62 -8.93
CA LEU A 62 10.75 4.54 -7.66
C LEU A 62 11.11 5.71 -6.73
N GLN A 63 12.36 6.17 -6.74
CA GLN A 63 12.77 7.39 -6.01
C GLN A 63 11.98 8.62 -6.50
N GLN A 64 11.86 8.78 -7.82
CA GLN A 64 11.14 9.91 -8.40
C GLN A 64 9.63 9.77 -8.21
N MET A 65 9.07 8.56 -8.32
CA MET A 65 7.68 8.28 -7.96
C MET A 65 7.41 8.69 -6.52
N TRP A 66 8.26 8.29 -5.57
CA TRP A 66 8.10 8.65 -4.16
C TRP A 66 8.21 10.17 -3.94
N ARG A 67 9.13 10.86 -4.61
CA ARG A 67 9.22 12.34 -4.53
C ARG A 67 7.91 13.00 -4.92
N VAL A 68 7.34 12.63 -6.07
CA VAL A 68 6.06 13.19 -6.53
C VAL A 68 4.93 12.81 -5.57
N PHE A 69 4.86 11.54 -5.18
CA PHE A 69 3.83 11.03 -4.29
C PHE A 69 3.85 11.74 -2.93
N ASN A 70 5.03 11.94 -2.34
CA ASN A 70 5.19 12.64 -1.08
C ASN A 70 4.74 14.10 -1.15
N THR A 71 5.01 14.80 -2.27
CA THR A 71 4.48 16.15 -2.50
C THR A 71 2.96 16.15 -2.59
N VAL A 72 2.37 15.19 -3.32
CA VAL A 72 0.90 15.05 -3.43
C VAL A 72 0.27 14.77 -2.05
N LEU A 73 0.91 13.97 -1.20
CA LEU A 73 0.46 13.74 0.17
C LEU A 73 0.44 15.04 0.98
N ASP A 74 1.49 15.86 0.90
CA ASP A 74 1.54 17.15 1.60
C ASP A 74 0.47 18.12 1.11
N GLU A 75 0.22 18.17 -0.20
CA GLU A 75 -0.84 18.99 -0.78
C GLU A 75 -2.24 18.51 -0.36
N ALA A 76 -2.46 17.20 -0.35
CA ALA A 76 -3.71 16.62 0.13
C ALA A 76 -3.94 16.96 1.60
N TYR A 77 -2.92 16.82 2.45
CA TYR A 77 -3.00 17.20 3.87
C TYR A 77 -3.27 18.71 4.04
N ALA A 78 -2.57 19.57 3.29
CA ALA A 78 -2.82 21.01 3.34
C ALA A 78 -4.24 21.38 2.84
N ALA A 79 -4.81 20.61 1.91
CA ALA A 79 -6.18 20.80 1.45
C ALA A 79 -7.22 20.39 2.52
N THR A 80 -6.96 19.32 3.29
CA THR A 80 -7.86 18.93 4.38
C THR A 80 -7.84 19.93 5.53
N GLU A 81 -6.71 20.56 5.84
CA GLU A 81 -6.64 21.65 6.84
C GLU A 81 -7.50 22.87 6.49
N ARG A 82 -7.78 23.07 5.20
CA ARG A 82 -8.63 24.16 4.69
C ARG A 82 -10.10 23.74 4.56
N CYS A 83 -10.40 22.46 4.77
CA CYS A 83 -11.75 21.95 4.81
C CYS A 83 -12.27 22.08 6.25
N TYR A 84 -13.30 22.91 6.44
CA TYR A 84 -13.93 23.11 7.75
C TYR A 84 -15.24 22.34 7.79
N PRO A 85 -15.25 21.05 8.17
CA PRO A 85 -16.49 20.38 8.51
C PRO A 85 -17.18 21.13 9.64
N GLY A 86 -18.51 21.09 9.66
CA GLY A 86 -19.28 21.70 10.74
C GLY A 86 -18.98 21.01 12.09
N THR A 87 -19.23 21.74 13.16
CA THR A 87 -18.95 21.25 14.53
C THR A 87 -19.71 19.96 14.84
N ALA A 88 -20.95 19.81 14.35
CA ALA A 88 -21.75 18.62 14.56
C ALA A 88 -21.11 17.37 13.92
N GLU A 89 -20.60 17.51 12.70
CA GLU A 89 -19.90 16.46 11.96
C GLU A 89 -18.63 16.03 12.69
N LEU A 90 -17.85 16.97 13.24
CA LEU A 90 -16.66 16.67 14.02
C LEU A 90 -16.97 15.90 15.33
N PHE A 91 -18.12 16.18 15.97
CA PHE A 91 -18.55 15.41 17.15
C PHE A 91 -19.05 14.00 16.76
N GLU A 92 -19.73 13.85 15.62
CA GLU A 92 -20.13 12.53 15.11
C GLU A 92 -18.91 11.68 14.72
N ILE A 93 -17.87 12.28 14.14
CA ILE A 93 -16.61 11.59 13.86
C ILE A 93 -15.94 11.16 15.17
N ALA A 94 -15.82 12.06 16.15
CA ALA A 94 -15.23 11.74 17.45
C ALA A 94 -15.97 10.61 18.18
N ARG A 95 -17.31 10.56 18.07
CA ARG A 95 -18.14 9.49 18.63
C ARG A 95 -17.77 8.13 18.04
N LYS A 96 -17.56 8.07 16.72
CA LYS A 96 -17.22 6.84 16.01
C LYS A 96 -15.78 6.39 16.26
N GLU A 97 -14.83 7.32 16.36
CA GLU A 97 -13.41 7.01 16.59
C GLU A 97 -13.14 6.54 18.02
N VAL A 98 -13.61 7.30 19.02
CA VAL A 98 -13.33 7.01 20.44
C VAL A 98 -14.25 5.91 20.99
N SER A 99 -15.23 5.46 20.20
CA SER A 99 -16.31 4.56 20.65
C SER A 99 -17.01 5.05 21.93
N SER A 100 -17.02 6.38 22.13
CA SER A 100 -17.63 7.05 23.28
C SER A 100 -18.92 7.70 22.83
N GLU A 101 -20.05 7.36 23.45
CA GLU A 101 -21.39 7.86 23.07
C GLU A 101 -21.50 9.39 23.17
N THR A 102 -20.74 10.02 24.07
CA THR A 102 -20.73 11.47 24.31
C THR A 102 -19.30 12.01 24.36
N PRO A 103 -18.69 12.34 23.20
CA PRO A 103 -17.39 13.01 23.16
C PRO A 103 -17.51 14.42 23.74
N THR A 104 -16.57 14.80 24.60
CA THR A 104 -16.49 16.14 25.20
C THR A 104 -15.75 17.14 24.32
N MET A 105 -15.01 16.67 23.31
CA MET A 105 -14.24 17.46 22.36
C MET A 105 -14.54 17.01 20.92
N PRO A 106 -14.58 17.94 19.95
CA PRO A 106 -14.74 17.59 18.54
C PRO A 106 -13.48 16.86 18.03
N PHE A 107 -13.63 16.04 16.98
CA PHE A 107 -12.51 15.39 16.31
C PHE A 107 -11.45 16.42 15.89
N GLN A 108 -10.19 16.14 16.22
CA GLN A 108 -9.07 16.99 15.84
C GLN A 108 -8.38 16.38 14.62
N GLY A 109 -8.66 16.92 13.43
CA GLY A 109 -8.04 16.44 12.19
C GLY A 109 -6.57 16.83 12.02
N LYS A 110 -6.03 17.68 12.90
CA LYS A 110 -4.61 18.03 12.88
C LYS A 110 -3.78 16.90 13.46
N MET A 111 -2.96 16.30 12.63
CA MET A 111 -2.01 15.29 13.07
C MET A 111 -0.81 15.97 13.73
N GLU A 112 -0.25 15.34 14.76
CA GLU A 112 1.08 15.72 15.24
C GLU A 112 2.11 15.50 14.12
N VAL A 113 3.15 16.34 14.07
CA VAL A 113 4.19 16.28 13.02
C VAL A 113 4.84 14.89 12.96
N ASN A 114 5.07 14.26 14.12
CA ASN A 114 5.63 12.91 14.19
C ASN A 114 4.66 11.83 13.67
N ALA A 115 3.34 12.05 13.79
CA ALA A 115 2.34 11.14 13.24
C ALA A 115 2.31 11.21 11.71
N TRP A 116 2.38 12.41 11.13
CA TRP A 116 2.36 12.57 9.67
C TRP A 116 3.52 11.87 8.97
N THR A 117 4.74 11.98 9.53
CA THR A 117 5.91 11.26 9.03
C THR A 117 5.70 9.74 9.04
N LYS A 118 5.14 9.19 10.13
CA LYS A 118 4.82 7.76 10.22
C LYS A 118 3.80 7.33 9.17
N TYR A 119 2.76 8.13 8.92
CA TYR A 119 1.77 7.84 7.87
C TYR A 119 2.41 7.86 6.47
N LYS A 120 3.26 8.84 6.18
CA LYS A 120 4.01 8.90 4.92
C LYS A 120 4.89 7.68 4.73
N ASP A 121 5.57 7.20 5.78
CA ASP A 121 6.37 5.97 5.69
C ASP A 121 5.51 4.75 5.32
N LYS A 122 4.29 4.64 5.85
CA LYS A 122 3.35 3.57 5.46
C LYS A 122 2.90 3.70 4.00
N TRP A 123 2.60 4.92 3.53
CA TRP A 123 2.32 5.17 2.10
C TRP A 123 3.52 4.87 1.19
N ARG A 124 4.74 5.15 1.64
CA ARG A 124 5.96 4.80 0.91
C ARG A 124 6.07 3.29 0.74
N ILE A 125 5.82 2.53 1.79
CA ILE A 125 5.84 1.06 1.74
C ILE A 125 4.76 0.54 0.76
N LEU A 126 3.55 1.09 0.81
CA LEU A 126 2.49 0.75 -0.15
C LEU A 126 2.94 0.99 -1.60
N LEU A 127 3.53 2.15 -1.89
CA LEU A 127 4.06 2.47 -3.21
C LEU A 127 5.15 1.48 -3.64
N CYS A 128 6.09 1.15 -2.75
CA CYS A 128 7.13 0.14 -3.02
C CYS A 128 6.52 -1.20 -3.42
N ILE A 129 5.51 -1.67 -2.67
CA ILE A 129 4.83 -2.94 -2.95
C ILE A 129 4.17 -2.89 -4.33
N TRP A 130 3.36 -1.86 -4.61
CA TRP A 130 2.64 -1.75 -5.89
C TRP A 130 3.57 -1.70 -7.09
N VAL A 131 4.68 -0.96 -6.99
CA VAL A 131 5.62 -0.82 -8.09
C VAL A 131 6.41 -2.11 -8.30
N ARG A 132 6.99 -2.66 -7.24
CA ARG A 132 7.87 -3.84 -7.33
C ARG A 132 7.11 -5.10 -7.75
N VAL A 133 5.88 -5.28 -7.29
CA VAL A 133 5.09 -6.46 -7.63
C VAL A 133 4.64 -6.48 -9.10
N GLU A 134 4.54 -5.31 -9.75
CA GLU A 134 4.25 -5.25 -11.19
C GLU A 134 5.47 -5.64 -12.05
N PHE A 135 6.65 -5.84 -11.47
CA PHE A 135 7.81 -6.45 -12.15
C PHE A 135 7.84 -7.98 -12.04
N TRP A 136 6.95 -8.59 -11.25
CA TRP A 136 6.83 -10.04 -11.17
C TRP A 136 6.01 -10.57 -12.34
N ASP A 137 6.23 -11.84 -12.67
CA ASP A 137 5.36 -12.53 -13.62
C ASP A 137 3.93 -12.63 -13.09
N GLU A 138 2.94 -12.59 -13.98
CA GLU A 138 1.53 -12.57 -13.59
C GLU A 138 1.09 -13.82 -12.81
N GLU A 139 1.81 -14.93 -12.97
CA GLU A 139 1.54 -16.19 -12.26
C GLU A 139 2.06 -16.17 -10.81
N ASP A 140 3.13 -15.41 -10.55
CA ASP A 140 3.80 -15.37 -9.24
C ASP A 140 3.31 -14.22 -8.35
N ARG A 141 2.66 -13.21 -8.95
CA ARG A 141 2.14 -12.07 -8.18
C ARG A 141 0.94 -12.46 -7.30
N PRO A 142 0.72 -11.74 -6.19
CA PRO A 142 -0.51 -11.82 -5.42
C PRO A 142 -1.75 -11.66 -6.32
N LYS A 143 -2.81 -12.43 -6.05
CA LYS A 143 -3.97 -12.62 -6.94
C LYS A 143 -4.90 -11.39 -7.09
N TYR A 144 -4.42 -10.18 -6.81
CA TYR A 144 -5.24 -8.97 -6.95
C TYR A 144 -5.51 -8.68 -8.43
N ARG A 145 -6.57 -7.91 -8.70
CA ARG A 145 -6.87 -7.47 -10.06
C ARG A 145 -7.17 -5.98 -10.04
N MET A 146 -6.25 -5.21 -10.62
CA MET A 146 -6.53 -3.82 -10.95
C MET A 146 -7.75 -3.75 -11.86
N THR A 147 -8.63 -2.79 -11.59
CA THR A 147 -9.65 -2.40 -12.57
C THR A 147 -8.98 -1.77 -13.80
N ILE A 148 -9.72 -1.62 -14.88
CA ILE A 148 -9.23 -0.92 -16.08
C ILE A 148 -8.82 0.52 -15.75
N GLY A 149 -9.55 1.20 -14.86
CA GLY A 149 -9.22 2.55 -14.40
C GLY A 149 -7.90 2.58 -13.62
N GLN A 150 -7.76 1.69 -12.63
CA GLN A 150 -6.55 1.54 -11.82
C GLN A 150 -5.31 1.26 -12.68
N ARG A 151 -5.39 0.31 -13.62
CA ARG A 151 -4.26 -0.02 -14.50
C ARG A 151 -3.87 1.17 -15.39
N LYS A 152 -4.86 1.84 -16.00
CA LYS A 152 -4.59 3.03 -16.84
C LYS A 152 -3.96 4.16 -16.06
N ALA A 153 -4.43 4.42 -14.84
CA ALA A 153 -3.90 5.50 -14.00
C ALA A 153 -2.46 5.19 -13.54
N PHE A 154 -2.20 3.94 -13.14
CA PHE A 154 -0.86 3.48 -12.79
C PHE A 154 0.11 3.60 -13.97
N GLU A 155 -0.24 3.03 -15.14
CA GLU A 155 0.59 3.10 -16.36
C GLU A 155 0.84 4.55 -16.80
N LEU A 156 -0.15 5.42 -16.67
CA LEU A 156 -0.01 6.84 -17.00
C LEU A 156 1.03 7.52 -16.12
N PHE A 157 0.96 7.30 -14.80
CA PHE A 157 1.91 7.86 -13.85
C PHE A 157 3.32 7.28 -14.05
N SER A 158 3.45 5.96 -14.16
CA SER A 158 4.74 5.29 -14.40
C SER A 158 5.39 5.78 -15.70
N ARG A 159 4.61 5.91 -16.79
CA ARG A 159 5.11 6.49 -18.05
C ARG A 159 5.55 7.94 -17.89
N ALA A 160 4.78 8.76 -17.16
CA ALA A 160 5.13 10.15 -16.93
C ALA A 160 6.49 10.27 -16.20
N ILE A 161 6.73 9.41 -15.21
CA ILE A 161 8.01 9.34 -14.49
C ILE A 161 9.14 8.86 -15.41
N HIS A 162 8.94 7.76 -16.13
CA HIS A 162 9.92 7.20 -17.05
C HIS A 162 10.34 8.22 -18.12
N GLU A 163 9.39 8.87 -18.80
CA GLU A 163 9.67 9.87 -19.83
C GLU A 163 10.36 11.13 -19.27
N THR A 164 10.05 11.50 -18.01
CA THR A 164 10.71 12.63 -17.33
C THR A 164 12.17 12.31 -16.97
N ILE A 165 12.45 11.09 -16.50
CA ILE A 165 13.80 10.66 -16.10
C ILE A 165 14.70 10.44 -17.32
N THR A 166 14.17 9.76 -18.35
CA THR A 166 14.94 9.43 -19.56
C THR A 166 15.11 10.62 -20.50
N GLY A 167 14.39 11.72 -20.27
CA GLY A 167 14.34 12.87 -21.17
C GLY A 167 13.62 12.58 -22.49
N ALA A 168 12.84 11.51 -22.56
CA ALA A 168 12.06 11.14 -23.75
C ALA A 168 10.93 12.14 -24.06
N ASP A 169 10.51 12.95 -23.08
CA ASP A 169 9.52 14.01 -23.28
C ASP A 169 10.13 15.30 -23.86
N VAL A 170 10.58 15.20 -25.11
CA VAL A 170 11.23 16.31 -25.84
C VAL A 170 10.32 17.53 -26.00
N VAL A 171 9.00 17.34 -25.95
CA VAL A 171 8.00 18.39 -26.19
C VAL A 171 7.55 19.04 -24.86
N GLY A 172 8.00 18.54 -23.70
CA GLY A 172 7.62 19.06 -22.39
C GLY A 172 6.14 18.86 -22.06
N ARG A 173 5.57 17.73 -22.49
CA ARG A 173 4.18 17.35 -22.18
C ARG A 173 3.96 17.08 -20.70
N TRP A 174 4.98 16.61 -19.98
CA TRP A 174 5.00 16.31 -18.56
C TRP A 174 5.50 17.50 -17.76
N THR A 175 4.63 18.50 -17.59
CA THR A 175 4.86 19.53 -16.57
C THR A 175 4.79 18.93 -15.17
N GLU A 176 5.43 19.57 -14.19
CA GLU A 176 5.38 19.13 -12.78
C GLU A 176 3.94 18.96 -12.28
N ASP A 177 3.05 19.89 -12.62
CA ASP A 177 1.62 19.81 -12.31
C ASP A 177 0.95 18.58 -12.91
N ARG A 178 1.28 18.24 -14.16
CA ARG A 178 0.67 17.10 -14.85
C ARG A 178 1.14 15.77 -14.27
N VAL A 179 2.43 15.68 -13.91
CA VAL A 179 2.99 14.50 -13.23
C VAL A 179 2.33 14.34 -11.86
N ARG A 180 2.24 15.41 -11.05
CA ARG A 180 1.52 15.41 -9.77
C ARG A 180 0.05 15.01 -9.94
N ARG A 181 -0.64 15.54 -10.96
CA ARG A 181 -2.04 15.20 -11.24
C ARG A 181 -2.21 13.71 -11.56
N SER A 182 -1.34 13.14 -12.38
CA SER A 182 -1.40 11.71 -12.70
C SER A 182 -1.16 10.82 -11.48
N CYS A 183 -0.28 11.25 -10.56
CA CYS A 183 -0.08 10.58 -9.27
C CYS A 183 -1.35 10.63 -8.41
N LEU A 184 -1.98 11.80 -8.27
CA LEU A 184 -3.23 11.95 -7.54
C LEU A 184 -4.36 11.10 -8.13
N ASP A 185 -4.54 11.11 -9.46
CA ASP A 185 -5.56 10.32 -10.13
C ASP A 185 -5.35 8.81 -9.90
N MET A 186 -4.09 8.33 -9.91
CA MET A 186 -3.77 6.94 -9.53
C MET A 186 -4.17 6.62 -8.10
N VAL A 187 -3.84 7.48 -7.13
CA VAL A 187 -4.20 7.25 -5.72
C VAL A 187 -5.73 7.21 -5.53
N ILE A 188 -6.46 8.12 -6.19
CA ILE A 188 -7.93 8.13 -6.16
C ILE A 188 -8.50 6.83 -6.73
N GLU A 189 -8.02 6.38 -7.89
CA GLU A 189 -8.47 5.12 -8.51
C GLU A 189 -8.17 3.90 -7.64
N PHE A 190 -7.04 3.89 -6.92
CA PHE A 190 -6.69 2.81 -6.01
C PHE A 190 -7.61 2.78 -4.78
N LEU A 191 -7.98 3.95 -4.26
CA LEU A 191 -8.88 4.10 -3.12
C LEU A 191 -10.36 3.88 -3.47
N ASP A 192 -10.81 4.27 -4.67
CA ASP A 192 -12.21 4.11 -5.13
C ASP A 192 -12.52 2.69 -5.64
N HIS A 193 -11.87 1.69 -5.05
CA HIS A 193 -12.14 0.29 -5.37
C HIS A 193 -13.50 -0.11 -4.77
N ARG A 194 -14.51 -0.28 -5.63
CA ARG A 194 -15.83 -0.77 -5.21
C ARG A 194 -15.79 -2.26 -4.85
N PHE A 195 -15.90 -2.53 -3.56
CA PHE A 195 -16.02 -3.89 -3.05
C PHE A 195 -17.36 -4.52 -3.44
N ARG A 196 -17.32 -5.57 -4.27
CA ARG A 196 -18.47 -6.45 -4.52
C ARG A 196 -18.41 -7.63 -3.57
N ASN A 197 -19.56 -8.15 -3.14
CA ASN A 197 -19.64 -9.29 -2.22
C ASN A 197 -18.74 -10.44 -2.70
N GLY A 198 -17.81 -10.87 -1.84
CA GLY A 198 -16.88 -11.98 -2.11
C GLY A 198 -15.65 -11.62 -2.95
N ASP A 199 -15.44 -10.34 -3.31
CA ASP A 199 -14.37 -9.91 -4.22
C ASP A 199 -13.35 -8.93 -3.59
N HIS A 200 -13.36 -8.81 -2.26
CA HIS A 200 -12.49 -7.88 -1.52
C HIS A 200 -11.00 -8.08 -1.83
N TYR A 201 -10.61 -9.32 -2.13
CA TYR A 201 -9.25 -9.77 -2.41
C TYR A 201 -8.71 -9.29 -3.77
N ARG A 202 -9.57 -8.82 -4.68
CA ARG A 202 -9.11 -8.18 -5.92
C ARG A 202 -8.56 -6.78 -5.71
N SER A 203 -8.77 -6.19 -4.54
CA SER A 203 -8.27 -4.85 -4.23
C SER A 203 -6.76 -4.85 -4.05
N ILE A 204 -6.09 -4.03 -4.87
CA ILE A 204 -4.65 -3.78 -4.77
C ILE A 204 -4.25 -3.17 -3.41
N ILE A 205 -5.14 -2.37 -2.81
CA ILE A 205 -4.93 -1.81 -1.48
C ILE A 205 -4.92 -2.92 -0.43
N ILE A 206 -5.93 -3.80 -0.44
CA ILE A 206 -6.01 -4.90 0.54
C ILE A 206 -4.83 -5.86 0.36
N SER A 207 -4.43 -6.14 -0.88
CA SER A 207 -3.25 -6.95 -1.17
C SER A 207 -1.97 -6.36 -0.57
N ALA A 208 -1.74 -5.06 -0.76
CA ALA A 208 -0.54 -4.41 -0.22
C ALA A 208 -0.57 -4.30 1.31
N LEU A 209 -1.73 -4.01 1.89
CA LEU A 209 -1.92 -4.04 3.35
C LEU A 209 -1.70 -5.43 3.93
N ALA A 210 -2.06 -6.49 3.20
CA ALA A 210 -1.80 -7.85 3.62
C ALA A 210 -0.31 -8.16 3.70
N ILE A 211 0.45 -7.73 2.68
CA ILE A 211 1.90 -7.87 2.65
C ILE A 211 2.54 -7.06 3.79
N MET A 212 2.05 -5.85 4.06
CA MET A 212 2.53 -5.04 5.19
C MET A 212 2.29 -5.73 6.54
N GLY A 213 1.15 -6.38 6.71
CA GLY A 213 0.83 -7.12 7.94
C GLY A 213 1.75 -8.29 8.23
N LEU A 214 2.45 -8.84 7.22
CA LEU A 214 3.46 -9.90 7.41
C LEU A 214 4.75 -9.41 8.10
N ALA A 215 5.03 -8.10 8.05
CA ALA A 215 6.18 -7.51 8.72
C ALA A 215 5.96 -7.37 10.24
N ASP A 216 4.70 -7.23 10.67
CA ASP A 216 4.33 -6.90 12.05
C ASP A 216 4.24 -8.12 12.98
N GLY A 217 4.67 -9.31 12.50
CA GLY A 217 4.76 -10.57 13.29
C GLY A 217 5.81 -10.57 14.42
N GLY A 218 6.04 -9.43 15.06
CA GLY A 218 6.97 -9.25 16.18
C GLY A 218 6.88 -7.91 16.92
N GLY A 219 5.89 -7.06 16.64
CA GLY A 219 5.73 -5.81 17.36
C GLY A 219 4.32 -5.25 17.20
N ASP A 220 3.63 -5.09 18.33
CA ASP A 220 2.27 -4.56 18.41
C ASP A 220 2.06 -3.34 17.50
N MET A 221 0.99 -3.40 16.69
CA MET A 221 0.29 -2.18 16.30
C MET A 221 -0.39 -1.61 17.55
N ASP A 222 0.37 -0.91 18.37
CA ASP A 222 -0.19 0.09 19.27
C ASP A 222 -0.72 1.22 18.39
N MET A 223 -2.00 1.10 18.04
CA MET A 223 -2.86 2.23 17.66
C MET A 223 -3.20 3.06 18.89
#